data_AF-A0A7C1G2V1-F1
#
_entry.id   AF-A0A7C1G2V1-F1
#
_cell.length_a   1.000
_cell.length_b   1.000
_cell.length_c   1.000
_cell.angle_alpha   90.00
_cell.angle_beta   90.00
_cell.angle_gamma   90.00
#
_symmetry.space_group_name_H-M   'P 1'
#
loop_
_entity.id
_entity.type
_entity.pdbx_description
1 polymer ?
#
loop_
_entity_poly.entity_id
_entity_poly.type
_entity_poly.pdbx_seq_one_letter_code
_entity_poly.pdbx_strand_id
1 'polypeptide(L)' 'MVKPQKVIIFAASRQRLFLLLSVAPEEMKISDIVALTDRPATGPAWEITFTVTNLFALRKIFKHLDRSGLSYEFDFEQ' A
#
# COMPACT_ATOMS: atom_id res chain seq x y z
N MET A 1 -14.61 -15.76 -3.35
CA MET A 1 -14.00 -14.54 -3.92
C MET A 1 -13.09 -13.93 -2.87
N VAL A 2 -11.86 -13.56 -3.23
CA VAL A 2 -10.97 -12.82 -2.32
C VAL A 2 -11.33 -11.33 -2.45
N LYS A 3 -11.64 -10.68 -1.33
CA LYS A 3 -12.07 -9.28 -1.31
C LYS A 3 -10.85 -8.36 -1.52
N PRO A 4 -10.90 -7.42 -2.47
CA PRO A 4 -9.89 -6.38 -2.59
C PRO A 4 -9.73 -5.60 -1.28
N GLN A 5 -8.50 -5.20 -1.00
CA GLN A 5 -8.10 -4.38 0.12
C GLN A 5 -7.45 -3.12 -0.45
N LYS A 6 -7.56 -2.02 0.30
CA LYS A 6 -7.02 -0.73 -0.11
C LYS A 6 -6.15 -0.16 1.00
N VAL A 7 -5.00 0.39 0.60
CA VAL A 7 -4.12 1.16 1.47
C VAL A 7 -3.71 2.45 0.77
N ILE A 8 -3.68 3.54 1.52
CA ILE A 8 -3.21 4.84 1.08
C ILE A 8 -1.85 5.10 1.74
N ILE A 9 -0.82 5.33 0.92
CA ILE A 9 0.53 5.71 1.38
C ILE A 9 0.72 7.20 1.15
N PHE A 10 1.07 7.94 2.19
CA PHE A 10 1.26 9.40 2.13
C PHE A 10 2.72 9.79 1.90
N ALA A 11 2.93 10.97 1.30
CA ALA A 11 4.23 11.64 1.20
C ALA A 11 5.36 10.78 0.61
N ALA A 12 5.06 9.91 -0.36
CA ALA A 12 6.02 8.99 -0.94
C ALA A 12 6.33 9.37 -2.39
N SER A 13 7.62 9.56 -2.74
CA SER A 13 7.99 9.69 -4.15
C SER A 13 7.69 8.40 -4.91
N ARG A 14 7.46 8.49 -6.22
CA ARG A 14 7.24 7.31 -7.08
C ARG A 14 8.35 6.26 -6.88
N GLN A 15 9.62 6.69 -6.89
CA GLN A 15 10.75 5.78 -6.70
C GLN A 15 10.70 5.07 -5.34
N ARG A 16 10.41 5.81 -4.26
CA ARG A 16 10.35 5.24 -2.91
C ARG A 16 9.18 4.26 -2.76
N LEU A 17 8.04 4.57 -3.35
CA LEU A 17 6.89 3.67 -3.41
C LEU A 17 7.25 2.37 -4.13
N PHE A 18 7.77 2.44 -5.35
CA PHE A 18 8.09 1.23 -6.12
C PHE A 18 9.20 0.40 -5.48
N LEU A 19 10.16 1.02 -4.79
CA LEU A 19 11.14 0.30 -3.99
C LEU A 19 10.47 -0.48 -2.85
N LEU A 20 9.56 0.16 -2.10
CA LEU A 20 8.78 -0.52 -1.06
C LEU A 20 7.98 -1.72 -1.61
N LEU A 21 7.36 -1.55 -2.77
CA LEU A 21 6.52 -2.59 -3.37
C LEU A 21 7.34 -3.71 -4.03
N SER A 22 8.57 -3.43 -4.47
CA SER A 22 9.45 -4.45 -5.08
C SER A 22 9.83 -5.58 -4.12
N VAL A 23 9.75 -5.32 -2.82
CA VAL A 23 10.05 -6.27 -1.74
C VAL A 23 8.80 -6.59 -0.91
N ALA A 24 7.60 -6.35 -1.46
CA ALA A 24 6.36 -6.69 -0.79
C ALA A 24 6.24 -8.22 -0.57
N PRO A 25 5.58 -8.66 0.52
CA PRO A 25 5.33 -10.08 0.76
C PRO A 25 4.59 -10.71 -0.42
N GLU A 26 4.94 -11.96 -0.78
CA GLU A 26 4.34 -12.66 -1.92
C GLU A 26 2.80 -12.80 -1.81
N GLU A 27 2.27 -12.77 -0.59
CA GLU A 27 0.84 -12.82 -0.32
C GLU A 27 0.09 -11.55 -0.70
N MET A 28 0.78 -10.42 -0.88
CA MET A 28 0.19 -9.15 -1.34
C MET A 28 0.06 -9.15 -2.86
N LYS A 29 -1.11 -9.53 -3.36
CA LYS A 29 -1.38 -9.55 -4.81
C LYS A 29 -1.92 -8.19 -5.25
N ILE A 30 -1.02 -7.29 -5.60
CA ILE A 30 -1.33 -5.93 -6.07
C ILE A 30 -2.07 -6.02 -7.41
N SER A 31 -3.19 -5.31 -7.52
CA SER A 31 -4.00 -5.21 -8.74
C SER A 31 -3.95 -3.83 -9.36
N ASP A 32 -3.78 -2.78 -8.55
CA ASP A 32 -3.75 -1.39 -9.04
C ASP A 32 -2.93 -0.45 -8.14
N ILE A 33 -2.37 0.60 -8.74
CA ILE A 33 -1.60 1.65 -8.07
C ILE A 33 -1.98 3.00 -8.70
N VAL A 34 -2.61 3.88 -7.92
CA VAL A 34 -3.12 5.17 -8.37
C VAL A 34 -2.49 6.31 -7.56
N ALA A 35 -1.98 7.34 -8.25
CA ALA A 35 -1.55 8.57 -7.59
C ALA A 35 -2.78 9.42 -7.24
N LEU A 36 -2.93 9.81 -5.97
CA LEU A 36 -4.10 10.54 -5.46
C LEU A 36 -3.92 12.07 -5.45
N THR A 37 -2.71 12.58 -5.69
CA THR A 37 -2.40 14.02 -5.57
C THR A 37 -1.68 14.56 -6.79
N ASP A 38 -2.07 15.76 -7.24
CA ASP A 38 -1.32 16.56 -8.23
C ASP A 38 -0.38 17.59 -7.58
N ARG A 39 -0.53 17.86 -6.27
CA ARG A 39 0.10 19.02 -5.62
C ARG A 39 1.46 18.67 -4.99
N PRO A 40 2.54 19.40 -5.33
CA PRO A 40 3.91 19.06 -4.95
C PRO A 40 4.31 19.40 -3.49
N ALA A 41 3.45 20.05 -2.70
CA ALA A 41 3.87 20.65 -1.42
C ALA A 41 4.19 19.63 -0.30
N THR A 42 3.69 18.39 -0.36
CA THR A 42 3.85 17.38 0.71
C THR A 42 4.27 15.98 0.24
N GLY A 43 4.61 15.83 -1.05
CA GLY A 43 4.87 14.53 -1.68
C GLY A 43 3.57 13.78 -2.03
N PRO A 44 3.52 13.05 -3.15
CA PRO A 44 2.28 12.45 -3.60
C PRO A 44 1.82 11.33 -2.66
N ALA A 45 0.50 11.23 -2.51
CA ALA A 45 -0.20 10.11 -1.90
C ALA A 45 -0.55 9.08 -2.96
N TRP A 46 -0.52 7.80 -2.58
CA TRP A 46 -0.74 6.68 -3.49
C TRP A 46 -1.75 5.72 -2.90
N GLU A 47 -2.77 5.41 -3.68
CA GLU A 47 -3.69 4.32 -3.41
C GLU A 47 -3.14 3.03 -4.01
N ILE A 48 -3.14 1.96 -3.23
CA ILE A 48 -2.74 0.63 -3.65
C ILE A 48 -3.89 -0.32 -3.38
N THR A 49 -4.38 -0.96 -4.44
CA THR A 49 -5.39 -2.00 -4.34
C THR A 49 -4.72 -3.36 -4.47
N PHE A 50 -5.03 -4.28 -3.56
CA PHE A 50 -4.44 -5.61 -3.53
C PHE A 50 -5.43 -6.65 -2.99
N THR A 51 -5.16 -7.93 -3.21
CA THR A 51 -5.88 -9.03 -2.55
C THR A 51 -4.93 -9.80 -1.64
N VAL A 52 -5.51 -10.42 -0.61
CA VAL A 52 -4.79 -11.23 0.39
C VAL A 52 -5.69 -12.37 0.87
N THR A 53 -5.11 -13.54 1.11
CA THR A 53 -5.88 -14.78 1.30
C THR A 53 -6.43 -14.96 2.72
N ASN A 54 -5.81 -14.34 3.74
CA ASN A 54 -6.22 -14.47 5.14
C ASN A 54 -5.59 -13.36 6.02
N LEU A 55 -6.03 -13.29 7.28
CA LEU A 55 -5.56 -12.30 8.25
C LEU A 55 -4.09 -12.47 8.66
N PHE A 56 -3.56 -13.68 8.61
CA PHE A 56 -2.15 -13.92 8.92
C PHE A 56 -1.24 -13.30 7.85
N ALA A 57 -1.60 -13.46 6.58
CA ALA A 57 -0.95 -12.79 5.46
C ALA A 57 -1.14 -11.26 5.51
N LEU A 58 -2.34 -10.77 5.84
CA LEU A 58 -2.57 -9.33 6.03
C LEU A 58 -1.66 -8.73 7.12
N ARG A 59 -1.46 -9.45 8.22
CA ARG A 59 -0.51 -9.03 9.27
C ARG A 59 0.94 -8.94 8.77
N LYS A 60 1.36 -9.81 7.84
CA LYS A 60 2.69 -9.69 7.22
C LYS A 60 2.81 -8.42 6.38
N ILE A 61 1.74 -8.06 5.67
CA ILE A 61 1.68 -6.83 4.88
C ILE A 61 1.78 -5.61 5.79
N PHE A 62 1.04 -5.56 6.91
CA PHE A 62 1.19 -4.45 7.87
C PHE A 62 2.60 -4.35 8.43
N LYS A 63 3.23 -5.46 8.84
CA LYS A 63 4.63 -5.44 9.28
C LYS A 63 5.59 -4.92 8.20
N HIS A 64 5.31 -5.20 6.93
CA HIS A 64 6.09 -4.68 5.80
C HIS A 64 5.94 -3.17 5.66
N LEU A 65 4.71 -2.68 5.69
CA LEU A 65 4.39 -1.26 5.63
C LEU A 65 4.95 -0.49 6.83
N ASP A 66 4.82 -1.02 8.05
CA ASP A 66 5.37 -0.42 9.27
C ASP A 66 6.90 -0.23 9.19
N ARG A 67 7.61 -1.21 8.62
CA ARG A 67 9.07 -1.14 8.43
C ARG A 67 9.51 -0.09 7.40
N SER A 68 8.61 0.36 6.54
CA SER A 68 8.92 1.37 5.51
C SER A 68 9.16 2.77 6.09
N GLY A 69 8.66 3.02 7.31
CA GLY A 69 8.63 4.33 7.95
C GLY A 69 7.74 5.34 7.22
N LEU A 70 6.94 4.92 6.23
CA LEU A 70 5.96 5.77 5.56
C LEU A 70 4.66 5.80 6.37
N SER A 71 4.04 6.97 6.46
CA SER A 71 2.67 7.08 6.95
C SER A 71 1.72 6.44 5.95
N TYR A 72 0.85 5.57 6.43
CA TYR A 72 -0.17 4.93 5.61
C TYR A 72 -1.48 4.80 6.38
N GLU A 73 -2.58 4.67 5.64
CA GLU A 73 -3.92 4.41 6.15
C GLU A 73 -4.48 3.18 5.43
N PHE A 74 -4.99 2.24 6.20
CA PHE A 74 -5.70 1.08 5.67
C PHE A 74 -7.19 1.34 5.66
N ASP A 75 -7.84 1.13 4.53
CA ASP A 75 -9.28 1.31 4.39
C ASP A 75 -10.01 0.07 4.90
N PHE A 76 -10.70 0.21 6.04
CA PHE A 76 -11.49 -0.85 6.66
C PHE A 76 -12.92 -0.93 6.11
N GLU A 77 -13.39 0.09 5.38
CA GLU A 77 -14.75 0.19 4.88
C GLU A 77 -14.83 -0.23 3.41
N GLN A 78 -15.04 -1.53 3.19
CA GLN A 78 -15.58 -2.05 1.93
C GLN A 78 -16.61 -3.14 2.21
#